data_AF-A0A0F9SI52-F1
#
_entry.id   AF-A0A0F9SI52-F1
#
_cell.length_a   1.000
_cell.length_b   1.000
_cell.length_c   1.000
_cell.angle_alpha   90.00
_cell.angle_beta   90.00
_cell.angle_gamma   90.00
#
_symmetry.space_group_name_H-M   'P 1'
#
loop_
_entity.id
_entity.type
_entity.pdbx_description
1 polymer ?
#
loop_
_entity_poly.entity_id
_entity_poly.type
_entity_poly.pdbx_seq_one_letter_code
_entity_poly.pdbx_strand_id
1 'polypeptide(L)'
;MPIPQETVGIKIGDPGKNEKKGAVLVRRLRAYIRDDPVINELIEGKESGDGQLKEAILDAIEDWNDTQPPLARINILTHPSDRLLIRGAAIEVLHSAGILQSRNRLDYNDGGIVVRDKDKAPDYQAWISHLVRDYETKKINLKKSLNISLGFGSVPSEYSGNNRNDDDNFF
;
A
#
# COMPACT_ATOMS: atom_id res chain seq x y z
N MET A 1 -23.43 -28.64 -29.97
CA MET A 1 -23.77 -28.47 -28.55
C MET A 1 -22.76 -27.49 -27.95
N PRO A 2 -23.12 -26.23 -27.63
CA PRO A 2 -22.18 -25.28 -27.05
C PRO A 2 -22.18 -25.41 -25.51
N ILE A 3 -20.98 -25.42 -24.94
CA ILE A 3 -20.69 -25.52 -23.50
C ILE A 3 -21.15 -24.20 -22.84
N PRO A 4 -21.86 -24.23 -21.68
CA PRO A 4 -22.30 -23.02 -21.02
C PRO A 4 -21.10 -22.30 -20.41
N GLN A 5 -20.84 -21.07 -20.88
CA GLN A 5 -19.90 -20.14 -20.26
C GLN A 5 -20.54 -19.63 -18.97
N GLU A 6 -20.18 -20.23 -17.85
CA GLU A 6 -20.51 -19.69 -16.53
C GLU A 6 -19.79 -18.36 -16.39
N THR A 7 -20.52 -17.26 -16.58
CA THR A 7 -20.08 -15.91 -16.25
C THR A 7 -19.73 -15.89 -14.77
N VAL A 8 -18.43 -16.01 -14.47
CA VAL A 8 -17.85 -15.73 -13.16
C VAL A 8 -18.17 -14.28 -12.84
N GLY A 9 -19.29 -14.08 -12.16
CA GLY A 9 -19.68 -12.79 -11.62
C GLY A 9 -18.58 -12.33 -10.69
N ILE A 10 -17.78 -11.37 -11.16
CA ILE A 10 -16.95 -10.54 -10.29
C ILE A 10 -17.94 -9.93 -9.31
N LYS A 11 -17.97 -10.46 -8.07
CA LYS A 11 -18.72 -9.83 -6.99
C LYS A 11 -18.06 -8.47 -6.76
N ILE A 12 -18.61 -7.44 -7.41
CA ILE A 12 -18.33 -6.05 -7.07
C ILE A 12 -18.65 -5.96 -5.59
N GLY A 13 -17.61 -5.86 -4.76
CA GLY A 13 -17.78 -5.77 -3.31
C GLY A 13 -18.80 -4.68 -3.01
N ASP A 14 -19.73 -4.99 -2.10
CA ASP A 14 -20.78 -4.08 -1.65
C ASP A 14 -20.21 -2.64 -1.53
N PRO A 15 -20.70 -1.68 -2.35
CA PRO A 15 -20.08 -0.35 -2.46
C PRO A 15 -19.97 0.35 -1.11
N GLY A 16 -20.90 0.07 -0.19
CA GLY A 16 -20.87 0.62 1.16
C GLY A 16 -19.73 0.09 2.04
N LYS A 17 -19.16 -1.09 1.76
CA LYS A 17 -18.03 -1.63 2.52
C LYS A 17 -16.70 -1.01 2.09
N ASN A 18 -16.54 -0.74 0.80
CA ASN A 18 -15.36 -0.05 0.25
C ASN A 18 -15.24 1.34 0.83
N GLU A 19 -16.33 2.10 0.82
CA GLU A 19 -16.36 3.47 1.32
C GLU A 19 -16.05 3.53 2.81
N LYS A 20 -16.63 2.62 3.61
CA LYS A 20 -16.34 2.52 5.05
C LYS A 20 -14.88 2.19 5.34
N LYS A 21 -14.30 1.20 4.65
CA LYS A 21 -12.88 0.84 4.85
C LYS A 21 -11.95 1.98 4.41
N GLY A 22 -12.25 2.62 3.28
CA GLY A 22 -11.53 3.80 2.80
C GLY A 22 -11.53 4.95 3.80
N ALA A 23 -12.69 5.30 4.35
CA ALA A 23 -12.80 6.36 5.36
C ALA A 23 -11.98 6.05 6.63
N VAL A 24 -11.97 4.78 7.07
CA VAL A 24 -11.15 4.35 8.21
C VAL A 24 -9.65 4.47 7.90
N LEU A 25 -9.23 4.10 6.69
CA LEU A 25 -7.83 4.23 6.26
C LEU A 25 -7.39 5.69 6.17
N VAL A 26 -8.21 6.58 5.61
CA VAL A 26 -7.93 8.03 5.58
C VAL A 26 -7.74 8.58 6.99
N ARG A 27 -8.62 8.23 7.93
CA ARG A 27 -8.49 8.66 9.32
C ARG A 27 -7.22 8.12 9.97
N ARG A 28 -6.87 6.86 9.72
CA ARG A 28 -5.63 6.26 10.23
C ARG A 28 -4.38 6.90 9.62
N LEU A 29 -4.43 7.22 8.32
CA LEU A 29 -3.35 7.91 7.62
C LEU A 29 -3.14 9.31 8.19
N ARG A 30 -4.23 10.08 8.37
CA ARG A 30 -4.18 11.39 9.03
C ARG A 30 -3.56 11.31 10.42
N ALA A 31 -4.00 10.36 11.24
CA ALA A 31 -3.42 10.15 12.58
C ALA A 31 -1.94 9.73 12.51
N TYR A 32 -1.54 8.99 11.48
CA TYR A 32 -0.15 8.57 11.27
C TYR A 32 0.77 9.74 10.94
N ILE A 33 0.34 10.64 10.05
CA ILE A 33 1.10 11.86 9.68
C ILE A 33 0.93 13.00 10.70
N ARG A 34 0.04 12.82 11.69
CA ARG A 34 -0.31 13.80 12.73
C ARG A 34 -0.85 15.13 12.17
N ASP A 35 -1.60 15.05 11.07
CA ASP A 35 -2.27 16.20 10.45
C ASP A 35 -3.61 16.49 11.16
N ASP A 36 -3.52 16.98 12.39
CA ASP A 36 -4.67 17.39 13.18
C ASP A 36 -4.71 18.92 13.33
N PRO A 37 -5.88 19.57 13.12
CA PRO A 37 -5.99 21.03 13.19
C PRO A 37 -5.67 21.60 14.57
N VAL A 38 -5.82 20.79 15.63
CA VAL A 38 -5.48 21.18 17.00
C VAL A 38 -3.96 21.19 17.22
N ILE A 39 -3.21 20.36 16.50
CA ILE A 39 -1.75 20.24 16.62
C ILE A 39 -1.04 21.19 15.65
N ASN A 40 -1.67 21.51 14.52
CA ASN A 40 -1.16 22.40 13.50
C ASN A 40 -1.30 23.89 13.90
N GLU A 41 -0.55 24.32 14.92
CA GLU A 41 -0.62 25.69 15.47
C GLU A 41 -0.25 26.78 14.44
N LEU A 42 0.60 26.47 13.46
CA LEU A 42 1.10 27.46 12.47
C LEU A 42 0.26 27.56 11.19
N ILE A 43 -0.56 26.55 10.88
CA ILE A 43 -1.28 26.43 9.60
C ILE A 43 -2.80 26.65 9.80
N GLU A 44 -3.28 26.71 11.05
CA GLU A 44 -4.69 26.90 11.43
C GLU A 44 -5.65 26.03 10.58
N GLY A 45 -5.29 24.76 10.38
CA GLY A 45 -6.03 23.88 9.48
C GLY A 45 -5.38 22.53 9.23
N LYS A 46 -5.85 21.86 8.18
CA LYS A 46 -5.29 20.60 7.67
C LYS A 46 -4.33 20.90 6.54
N GLU A 47 -3.11 20.37 6.60
CA GLU A 47 -2.12 20.55 5.55
C GLU A 47 -2.49 19.73 4.31
N SER A 48 -3.03 18.53 4.49
CA SER A 48 -3.46 17.64 3.40
C SER A 48 -4.97 17.41 3.41
N GLY A 49 -5.61 17.69 2.27
CA GLY A 49 -7.04 17.49 2.10
C GLY A 49 -7.43 16.00 2.12
N ASP A 50 -8.66 15.70 2.54
CA ASP A 50 -9.18 14.32 2.58
C ASP A 50 -9.15 13.64 1.19
N GLY A 51 -9.30 14.42 0.10
CA GLY A 51 -9.16 13.93 -1.27
C GLY A 51 -7.73 13.48 -1.58
N GLN A 52 -6.73 14.30 -1.25
CA GLN A 52 -5.31 13.97 -1.44
C GLN A 52 -4.90 12.72 -0.66
N LEU A 53 -5.42 12.55 0.56
CA LEU A 53 -5.20 11.34 1.35
C LEU A 53 -5.82 10.08 0.71
N LYS A 54 -6.95 10.21 0.01
CA LYS A 54 -7.56 9.09 -0.72
C LYS A 54 -6.73 8.71 -1.93
N GLU A 55 -6.30 9.68 -2.73
CA GLU A 55 -5.45 9.45 -3.90
C GLU A 55 -4.13 8.78 -3.47
N ALA A 56 -3.48 9.27 -2.43
CA ALA A 56 -2.25 8.65 -1.91
C ALA A 56 -2.43 7.17 -1.48
N ILE A 57 -3.62 6.79 -1.01
CA ILE A 57 -3.93 5.38 -0.69
C ILE A 57 -4.11 4.56 -1.98
N LEU A 58 -4.71 5.14 -3.01
CA LEU A 58 -4.86 4.48 -4.32
C LEU A 58 -3.49 4.29 -4.97
N ASP A 59 -2.64 5.32 -4.98
CA ASP A 59 -1.28 5.29 -5.50
C ASP A 59 -0.45 4.18 -4.82
N ALA A 60 -0.57 4.04 -3.50
CA ALA A 60 0.11 2.97 -2.76
C ALA A 60 -0.38 1.55 -3.13
N ILE A 61 -1.65 1.41 -3.53
CA ILE A 61 -2.19 0.13 -4.02
C ILE A 61 -1.71 -0.16 -5.43
N GLU A 62 -1.64 0.86 -6.29
CA GLU A 62 -1.10 0.73 -7.64
C GLU A 62 0.38 0.36 -7.59
N ASP A 63 1.19 1.04 -6.77
CA ASP A 63 2.59 0.69 -6.52
C ASP A 63 2.74 -0.77 -6.07
N TRP A 64 1.90 -1.22 -5.13
CA TRP A 64 1.90 -2.63 -4.74
C TRP A 64 1.58 -3.53 -5.93
N ASN A 65 0.56 -3.23 -6.73
CA ASN A 65 0.15 -4.08 -7.85
C ASN A 65 1.22 -4.16 -8.95
N ASP A 66 1.95 -3.08 -9.18
CA ASP A 66 2.98 -2.99 -10.23
C ASP A 66 4.34 -3.55 -9.79
N THR A 67 4.62 -3.56 -8.49
CA THR A 67 5.88 -4.10 -7.94
C THR A 67 5.99 -5.62 -8.14
N GLN A 68 7.15 -6.12 -8.55
CA GLN A 68 7.41 -7.57 -8.63
C GLN A 68 7.58 -8.21 -7.23
N PRO A 69 7.23 -9.50 -7.01
CA PRO A 69 6.66 -10.48 -7.94
C PRO A 69 5.18 -10.22 -8.31
N PRO A 70 4.74 -10.65 -9.52
CA PRO A 70 3.36 -10.52 -9.94
C PRO A 70 2.48 -11.48 -9.14
N LEU A 71 1.67 -10.92 -8.24
CA LEU A 71 0.60 -11.63 -7.53
C LEU A 71 -0.74 -11.18 -8.11
N ALA A 72 -1.84 -11.81 -7.68
CA ALA A 72 -3.18 -11.34 -8.06
C ALA A 72 -3.35 -9.86 -7.68
N ARG A 73 -3.97 -9.07 -8.59
CA ARG A 73 -4.25 -7.65 -8.33
C ARG A 73 -5.13 -7.52 -7.08
N ILE A 74 -4.72 -6.63 -6.19
CA ILE A 74 -5.43 -6.34 -4.94
C ILE A 74 -6.12 -4.98 -5.00
N ASN A 75 -7.09 -4.80 -4.11
CA ASN A 75 -7.81 -3.55 -3.88
C ASN A 75 -7.75 -3.15 -2.40
N ILE A 76 -8.41 -2.04 -2.05
CA ILE A 76 -8.47 -1.50 -0.68
C ILE A 76 -8.95 -2.56 0.34
N LEU A 77 -9.87 -3.45 -0.05
CA LEU A 77 -10.38 -4.48 0.85
C LEU A 77 -9.42 -5.65 1.03
N THR A 78 -8.77 -6.07 -0.06
CA THR A 78 -7.98 -7.31 -0.12
C THR A 78 -6.50 -7.14 0.19
N HIS A 79 -6.03 -5.90 0.41
CA HIS A 79 -4.64 -5.65 0.77
C HIS A 79 -4.23 -6.44 2.03
N PRO A 80 -3.10 -7.18 2.01
CA PRO A 80 -2.72 -8.11 3.09
C PRO A 80 -2.36 -7.42 4.41
N SER A 81 -1.93 -6.16 4.38
CA SER A 81 -1.53 -5.39 5.57
C SER A 81 -1.96 -3.93 5.49
N ASP A 82 -2.98 -3.53 6.26
CA ASP A 82 -3.42 -2.13 6.35
C ASP A 82 -2.28 -1.19 6.78
N ARG A 83 -1.38 -1.66 7.66
CA ARG A 83 -0.26 -0.86 8.18
C ARG A 83 0.78 -0.55 7.10
N LEU A 84 1.05 -1.51 6.22
CA LEU A 84 1.99 -1.30 5.11
C LEU A 84 1.39 -0.33 4.09
N LEU A 85 0.10 -0.45 3.82
CA LEU A 85 -0.63 0.46 2.94
C LEU A 85 -0.61 1.91 3.46
N ILE A 86 -0.87 2.11 4.75
CA ILE A 86 -0.79 3.44 5.38
C ILE A 86 0.62 4.04 5.26
N ARG A 87 1.67 3.22 5.36
CA ARG A 87 3.05 3.69 5.21
C ARG A 87 3.37 4.12 3.78
N GLY A 88 2.94 3.35 2.77
CA GLY A 88 3.07 3.73 1.37
C GLY A 88 2.34 5.04 1.08
N ALA A 89 1.09 5.15 1.53
CA ALA A 89 0.31 6.38 1.36
C ALA A 89 0.92 7.59 2.07
N ALA A 90 1.52 7.39 3.26
CA ALA A 90 2.22 8.47 3.96
C ALA A 90 3.46 8.96 3.21
N ILE A 91 4.17 8.06 2.52
CA ILE A 91 5.33 8.41 1.68
C ILE A 91 4.88 9.29 0.52
N GLU A 92 3.78 8.94 -0.16
CA GLU A 92 3.24 9.75 -1.27
C GLU A 92 2.79 11.15 -0.80
N VAL A 93 2.12 11.23 0.35
CA VAL A 93 1.76 12.52 0.94
C VAL A 93 3.01 13.36 1.23
N LEU A 94 4.04 12.77 1.85
CA LEU A 94 5.29 13.48 2.14
C LEU A 94 6.04 13.89 0.88
N HIS A 95 6.02 13.07 -0.18
CA HIS A 95 6.58 13.43 -1.47
C HIS A 95 5.89 14.67 -2.05
N SER A 96 4.56 14.68 -2.05
CA SER A 96 3.78 15.82 -2.54
C SER A 96 4.05 17.11 -1.74
N ALA A 97 4.16 17.01 -0.42
CA ALA A 97 4.49 18.12 0.46
C ALA A 97 5.95 18.61 0.25
N GLY A 98 6.89 17.69 0.09
CA GLY A 98 8.28 18.02 -0.22
C GLY A 98 8.45 18.74 -1.55
N ILE A 99 7.69 18.34 -2.59
CA ILE A 99 7.67 19.03 -3.89
C ILE A 99 7.11 20.44 -3.74
N LEU A 100 6.02 20.63 -3.00
CA LEU A 100 5.45 21.95 -2.72
C LEU A 100 6.46 22.85 -2.01
N GLN A 101 7.16 22.33 -1.02
CA GLN A 101 8.17 23.09 -0.28
C GLN A 101 9.36 23.48 -1.16
N SER A 102 9.81 22.56 -2.02
CA SER A 102 10.87 22.83 -2.98
C SER A 102 10.47 23.91 -3.98
N ARG A 103 9.21 23.95 -4.41
CA ARG A 103 8.68 24.99 -5.32
C ARG A 103 8.54 26.35 -4.66
N ASN A 104 8.28 26.37 -3.36
CA ASN A 104 8.06 27.60 -2.58
C ASN A 104 9.33 28.12 -1.89
N ARG A 105 10.50 27.55 -2.20
CA ARG A 105 11.78 27.99 -1.68
C ARG A 105 12.24 29.26 -2.40
N LEU A 106 12.32 30.37 -1.67
CA LEU A 106 12.92 31.62 -2.13
C LEU A 106 14.14 31.92 -1.24
N ASP A 107 15.33 31.84 -1.82
CA ASP A 107 16.57 32.18 -1.11
C ASP A 107 16.79 33.70 -1.24
N TYR A 108 16.37 34.45 -0.23
CA TYR A 108 16.60 35.90 -0.14
C TYR A 108 17.81 36.20 0.77
N ASN A 109 18.78 36.92 0.24
CA ASN A 109 19.97 37.37 0.97
C ASN A 109 20.09 38.88 0.79
N ASP A 110 19.86 39.63 1.88
CA ASP A 110 20.06 41.08 1.93
C ASP A 110 20.94 41.42 3.14
N GLY A 111 21.99 42.20 2.90
CA GLY A 111 22.85 42.75 3.95
C GLY A 111 23.54 41.75 4.88
N GLY A 112 23.68 40.47 4.51
CA GLY A 112 24.29 39.42 5.36
C GLY A 112 23.31 38.72 6.31
N ILE A 113 22.02 39.07 6.28
CA ILE A 113 20.95 38.34 6.98
C ILE A 113 20.31 37.38 5.98
N VAL A 114 20.52 36.07 6.20
CA VAL A 114 19.87 35.02 5.42
C VAL A 114 18.54 34.66 6.10
N VAL A 115 17.42 35.14 5.57
CA VAL A 115 16.08 34.78 6.06
C VAL A 115 15.62 33.50 5.35
N ARG A 116 15.79 32.35 6.03
CA ARG A 116 15.29 31.05 5.57
C ARG A 116 13.89 30.78 6.13
N ASP A 117 12.89 31.48 5.61
CA ASP A 117 11.51 31.36 6.11
C ASP A 117 10.91 29.95 5.83
N LYS A 118 11.42 29.24 4.80
CA LYS A 118 10.84 27.99 4.27
C LYS A 118 11.86 26.93 3.83
N ASP A 119 13.04 26.83 4.43
CA ASP A 119 14.07 25.87 3.99
C ASP A 119 13.92 24.47 4.64
N LYS A 120 12.72 23.86 4.56
CA LYS A 120 12.44 22.51 5.10
C LYS A 120 12.63 21.39 4.08
N ALA A 121 12.88 21.73 2.81
CA ALA A 121 12.98 20.75 1.71
C ALA A 121 14.09 19.70 1.91
N PRO A 122 15.30 20.04 2.42
CA PRO A 122 16.34 19.03 2.68
C PRO A 122 15.93 18.00 3.72
N ASP A 123 15.22 18.43 4.77
CA ASP A 123 14.75 17.51 5.81
C ASP A 123 13.73 16.53 5.22
N TYR A 124 12.72 17.01 4.48
CA TYR A 124 11.77 16.14 3.80
C TYR A 124 12.45 15.08 2.94
N GLN A 125 13.45 15.45 2.15
CA GLN A 125 14.19 14.51 1.31
C GLN A 125 14.92 13.42 2.12
N ALA A 126 15.50 13.78 3.26
CA ALA A 126 16.18 12.82 4.14
C ALA A 126 15.18 11.81 4.76
N TRP A 127 14.06 12.30 5.28
CA TRP A 127 13.01 11.46 5.86
C TRP A 127 12.36 10.53 4.81
N ILE A 128 12.02 11.08 3.64
CA ILE A 128 11.46 10.31 2.52
C ILE A 128 12.39 9.17 2.12
N SER A 129 13.68 9.45 1.93
CA SER A 129 14.65 8.44 1.53
C SER A 129 14.76 7.28 2.53
N HIS A 130 14.64 7.58 3.82
CA HIS A 130 14.62 6.56 4.87
C HIS A 130 13.34 5.73 4.84
N LEU A 131 12.17 6.39 4.75
CA LEU A 131 10.87 5.75 4.75
C LEU A 131 10.64 4.86 3.53
N VAL A 132 11.04 5.33 2.34
CA VAL A 132 10.98 4.55 1.09
C VAL A 132 11.79 3.27 1.23
N ARG A 133 13.02 3.33 1.75
CA ARG A 133 13.86 2.14 1.92
C ARG A 133 13.24 1.11 2.87
N ASP A 134 12.68 1.56 4.00
CA ASP A 134 11.99 0.69 4.95
C ASP A 134 10.72 0.07 4.36
N TYR A 135 9.95 0.87 3.61
CA TYR A 135 8.74 0.43 2.92
C TYR A 135 9.03 -0.62 1.85
N GLU A 136 9.99 -0.37 0.95
CA GLU A 136 10.38 -1.29 -0.12
C GLU A 136 10.83 -2.65 0.44
N THR A 137 11.67 -2.62 1.49
CA THR A 137 12.15 -3.84 2.14
C THR A 137 10.99 -4.66 2.69
N LYS A 138 10.03 -4.01 3.37
CA LYS A 138 8.85 -4.67 3.94
C LYS A 138 7.89 -5.18 2.87
N LYS A 139 7.65 -4.39 1.82
CA LYS A 139 6.82 -4.74 0.66
C LYS A 139 7.35 -6.00 -0.02
N ILE A 140 8.63 -6.00 -0.37
CA ILE A 140 9.29 -7.14 -1.04
C ILE A 140 9.26 -8.39 -0.15
N ASN A 141 9.57 -8.27 1.14
CA ASN A 141 9.57 -9.42 2.05
C ASN A 141 8.17 -10.01 2.22
N LEU A 142 7.13 -9.17 2.33
CA LEU A 142 5.74 -9.63 2.42
C LEU A 142 5.30 -10.33 1.13
N LYS A 143 5.59 -9.73 -0.04
CA LYS A 143 5.29 -10.35 -1.33
C LYS A 143 5.99 -11.68 -1.53
N LYS A 144 7.27 -11.79 -1.15
CA LYS A 144 8.03 -13.04 -1.20
C LYS A 144 7.40 -14.10 -0.31
N SER A 145 7.03 -13.75 0.92
CA SER A 145 6.34 -14.66 1.83
C SER A 145 5.02 -15.17 1.26
N LEU A 146 4.22 -14.28 0.66
CA LEU A 146 2.96 -14.66 0.00
C LEU A 146 3.19 -15.56 -1.21
N ASN A 147 4.14 -15.23 -2.08
CA ASN A 147 4.48 -16.04 -3.24
C ASN A 147 4.96 -17.44 -2.85
N ILE A 148 5.81 -17.52 -1.83
CA ILE A 148 6.27 -18.80 -1.25
C ILE A 148 5.06 -19.58 -0.74
N SER A 149 4.20 -18.97 0.08
CA SER A 149 3.01 -19.64 0.62
C SER A 149 2.08 -20.18 -0.46
N LEU A 150 1.98 -19.51 -1.62
CA LEU A 150 1.18 -19.97 -2.76
C LEU A 150 1.85 -21.11 -3.53
N GLY A 151 3.18 -21.18 -3.55
CA GLY A 151 3.94 -22.21 -4.25
C GLY A 151 4.02 -23.55 -3.51
N PHE A 152 3.90 -23.55 -2.18
CA PHE A 152 3.89 -24.77 -1.35
C PHE A 152 2.49 -25.44 -1.35
N GLY A 153 2.06 -25.93 -2.51
CA GLY A 153 0.89 -26.81 -2.64
C GLY A 153 1.20 -28.26 -2.22
N SER A 154 0.19 -28.98 -1.74
CA SER A 154 0.31 -30.42 -1.48
C SER A 154 0.34 -31.17 -2.80
N VAL A 155 1.41 -31.94 -3.06
CA VAL A 155 1.43 -32.92 -4.13
C VAL A 155 0.79 -34.19 -3.57
N PRO A 156 -0.41 -34.60 -4.05
CA PRO A 156 -0.99 -35.86 -3.61
C PRO A 156 -0.07 -37.01 -4.02
N SER A 157 0.28 -37.86 -3.06
CA SER A 157 1.10 -39.04 -3.33
C SER A 157 0.35 -40.00 -4.24
N GLU A 158 0.98 -40.40 -5.36
CA GLU A 158 0.44 -41.41 -6.29
C GLU A 158 0.27 -42.79 -5.62
N TYR A 159 0.93 -43.03 -4.47
CA TYR A 159 0.80 -44.28 -3.71
C TYR A 159 -0.51 -44.39 -2.90
N SER A 160 -1.35 -43.36 -2.86
CA SER A 160 -2.64 -43.42 -2.15
C SER A 160 -3.73 -44.20 -2.91
N GLY A 161 -3.50 -44.59 -4.17
CA GLY A 161 -4.50 -45.21 -5.05
C GLY A 161 -4.28 -46.70 -5.39
N ASN A 162 -3.20 -47.33 -4.91
CA ASN A 162 -2.82 -48.68 -5.31
C ASN A 162 -2.95 -49.74 -4.20
N ASN A 163 -3.97 -49.62 -3.33
CA ASN A 163 -4.53 -50.84 -2.72
C ASN A 163 -5.41 -51.53 -3.78
N ARG A 164 -4.78 -52.08 -4.81
CA ARG A 164 -5.34 -53.22 -5.53
C ARG A 164 -5.19 -54.37 -4.56
N ASN A 165 -6.31 -54.85 -4.05
CA ASN A 165 -6.39 -56.03 -3.22
C ASN A 165 -5.73 -57.18 -4.01
N ASP A 166 -4.52 -57.57 -3.61
CA ASP A 166 -3.86 -58.79 -4.07
C ASP A 166 -4.46 -59.99 -3.30
N ASP A 167 -5.80 -60.08 -3.31
CA ASP A 167 -6.60 -61.05 -2.54
C ASP A 167 -7.26 -62.09 -3.45
N ASP A 168 -6.80 -62.27 -4.70
CA ASP A 168 -7.38 -63.24 -5.63
C ASP A 168 -6.48 -64.47 -5.82
N ASN A 169 -6.67 -65.42 -4.90
CA ASN A 169 -6.59 -66.89 -5.05
C ASN A 169 -5.86 -67.48 -6.28
N PHE A 170 -4.75 -68.19 -6.03
CA PHE A 170 -4.34 -69.31 -6.88
C PHE A 170 -4.16 -70.59 -6.04
N PHE A 171 -4.87 -71.63 -6.49
CA PHE A 171 -4.75 -73.03 -6.07
C PHE A 171 -3.34 -73.58 -6.29
#